data_AF-A0A350AEF4-F1
#
_entry.id   AF-A0A350AEF4-F1
#
_cell.length_a   1.000
_cell.length_b   1.000
_cell.length_c   1.000
_cell.angle_alpha   90.00
_cell.angle_beta   90.00
_cell.angle_gamma   90.00
#
_symmetry.space_group_name_H-M   'P 1'
#
loop_
_entity.id
_entity.type
_entity.pdbx_description
1 polymer ?
#
loop_
_entity_poly.entity_id
_entity_poly.type
_entity_poly.pdbx_seq_one_letter_code
_entity_poly.pdbx_strand_id
1 'polypeptide(L)'
;MTPSLAIGYLAAIMGTVCWIPQAVQVWRTRDTRSLSLMANLMFLVTVILWLIYGVMILDVPLIVANVVSTTAMITIVAAKLKFK
;
A
#
# COMPACT_ATOMS: atom_id res chain seq x y z
N MET A 1 -11.35 -25.87 -5.19
CA MET A 1 -11.37 -24.65 -4.36
C MET A 1 -12.81 -24.19 -4.24
N THR A 2 -13.29 -23.87 -3.03
CA THR A 2 -14.58 -23.18 -2.90
C THR A 2 -14.47 -21.79 -3.52
N PRO A 3 -15.54 -21.24 -4.13
CA PRO A 3 -15.52 -19.90 -4.72
C PRO A 3 -15.01 -18.79 -3.77
N SER A 4 -15.26 -18.95 -2.46
CA SER A 4 -14.80 -18.04 -1.42
C SER A 4 -13.27 -17.94 -1.29
N LEU A 5 -12.54 -19.05 -1.44
CA LEU A 5 -11.08 -19.06 -1.34
C LEU A 5 -10.43 -18.34 -2.53
N ALA A 6 -10.99 -18.52 -3.73
CA ALA A 6 -10.50 -17.85 -4.93
C ALA A 6 -10.66 -16.33 -4.84
N ILE A 7 -11.83 -15.86 -4.37
CA ILE A 7 -12.09 -14.43 -4.14
C ILE A 7 -11.15 -13.87 -3.06
N GLY A 8 -10.94 -14.62 -1.96
CA GLY A 8 -10.03 -14.22 -0.89
C GLY A 8 -8.59 -14.03 -1.37
N TYR A 9 -8.05 -14.98 -2.14
CA TYR A 9 -6.69 -14.84 -2.70
C TYR A 9 -6.60 -13.69 -3.70
N LEU A 10 -7.60 -13.51 -4.56
CA LEU A 10 -7.61 -12.40 -5.51
C LEU A 10 -7.66 -11.05 -4.77
N ALA A 11 -8.48 -10.93 -3.73
CA ALA A 11 -8.55 -9.74 -2.89
C ALA A 11 -7.21 -9.45 -2.20
N ALA A 12 -6.53 -10.47 -1.66
CA ALA A 12 -5.23 -10.31 -1.03
C ALA A 12 -4.16 -9.83 -2.04
N ILE A 13 -4.11 -10.43 -3.23
CA ILE A 13 -3.17 -10.03 -4.30
C ILE A 13 -3.47 -8.60 -4.76
N MET A 14 -4.73 -8.30 -5.08
CA MET A 14 -5.13 -6.98 -5.56
C MET A 14 -4.88 -5.90 -4.51
N GLY A 15 -5.22 -6.14 -3.24
CA GLY A 15 -4.97 -5.20 -2.15
C GLY A 15 -3.48 -4.93 -1.89
N THR A 16 -2.62 -5.92 -2.16
CA THR A 16 -1.16 -5.78 -1.98
C THR A 16 -0.50 -5.07 -3.16
N VAL A 17 -0.91 -5.42 -4.39
CA VAL A 17 -0.22 -4.98 -5.62
C VAL A 17 -0.76 -3.64 -6.14
N CYS A 18 -1.98 -3.23 -5.78
CA CYS A 18 -2.62 -2.04 -6.36
C CYS A 18 -1.80 -0.74 -6.19
N TRP A 19 -0.97 -0.63 -5.15
CA TRP A 19 -0.14 0.55 -4.89
C TRP A 19 1.15 0.59 -5.70
N ILE A 20 1.60 -0.56 -6.25
CA ILE A 20 2.87 -0.64 -6.99
C ILE A 20 2.80 0.13 -8.31
N PRO A 21 1.78 -0.02 -9.17
CA PRO A 21 1.66 0.77 -10.40
C PRO A 21 1.63 2.27 -10.13
N GLN A 22 0.90 2.69 -9.08
CA GLN A 22 0.84 4.09 -8.69
C GLN A 22 2.21 4.61 -8.23
N ALA A 23 2.93 3.85 -7.41
CA ALA A 23 4.28 4.21 -6.98
C ALA A 23 5.21 4.39 -8.20
N VAL A 24 5.21 3.44 -9.14
CA VAL A 24 6.03 3.52 -10.36
C VAL A 24 5.64 4.73 -11.21
N GLN A 25 4.34 4.96 -11.41
CA GLN A 25 3.84 6.04 -12.25
C GLN A 25 4.28 7.40 -11.73
N VAL A 26 4.12 7.67 -10.43
CA VAL A 26 4.42 8.98 -9.84
C VAL A 26 5.91 9.31 -9.92
N TRP A 27 6.79 8.32 -9.75
CA TRP A 27 8.24 8.52 -9.92
C TRP A 27 8.64 8.69 -11.38
N ARG A 28 7.94 8.03 -12.31
CA ARG A 28 8.20 8.13 -13.75
C ARG A 28 7.75 9.46 -14.33
N THR A 29 6.53 9.89 -14.01
CA THR A 29 5.95 11.14 -14.56
C THR A 29 6.39 12.37 -13.80
N ARG A 30 6.76 12.22 -12.51
CA ARG A 30 7.04 13.32 -11.57
C ARG A 30 5.87 14.30 -11.43
N ASP A 31 4.67 13.91 -11.85
CA ASP A 31 3.47 14.71 -11.67
C ASP A 31 2.74 14.27 -10.40
N THR A 32 2.87 15.09 -9.36
CA THR A 32 2.28 14.86 -8.04
C THR A 32 1.19 15.87 -7.70
N ARG A 33 0.78 16.73 -8.64
CA ARG A 33 -0.10 17.89 -8.34
C ARG A 33 -1.47 17.48 -7.83
N SER A 34 -2.03 16.42 -8.41
CA SER A 34 -3.34 15.87 -8.04
C SER A 34 -3.34 15.04 -6.76
N LEU A 35 -2.17 14.66 -6.24
CA LEU A 35 -2.06 13.84 -5.04
C LEU A 35 -2.21 14.69 -3.77
N SER A 36 -3.23 14.40 -2.97
CA SER A 36 -3.37 14.98 -1.63
C SER A 36 -2.34 14.38 -0.68
N LEU A 37 -1.41 15.20 -0.19
CA LEU A 37 -0.39 14.76 0.77
C LEU A 37 -1.05 14.21 2.05
N MET A 38 -2.08 14.88 2.55
CA MET A 38 -2.78 14.48 3.78
C MET A 38 -3.41 13.10 3.62
N ALA A 39 -4.10 12.84 2.51
CA ALA A 39 -4.72 11.54 2.26
C ALA A 39 -3.68 10.41 2.17
N ASN A 40 -2.56 10.65 1.46
CA ASN A 40 -1.49 9.67 1.34
C ASN A 40 -0.79 9.40 2.69
N LEU A 41 -0.62 10.42 3.54
CA LEU A 41 -0.07 10.26 4.88
C LEU A 41 -1.02 9.50 5.81
N MET A 42 -2.32 9.80 5.79
CA MET A 42 -3.32 9.05 6.56
C MET A 42 -3.32 7.59 6.15
N PHE A 43 -3.28 7.30 4.85
CA PHE A 43 -3.24 5.94 4.36
C PHE A 43 -1.93 5.22 4.71
N LEU A 44 -0.80 5.91 4.66
CA LEU A 44 0.48 5.38 5.15
C LEU A 44 0.42 4.99 6.63
N VAL A 45 -0.17 5.84 7.48
CA VAL A 45 -0.38 5.52 8.89
C VAL A 45 -1.30 4.30 9.04
N THR A 46 -2.38 4.20 8.26
CA THR A 46 -3.27 3.05 8.27
C THR A 46 -2.54 1.73 8.00
N VAL A 47 -1.72 1.65 6.94
CA VAL A 47 -1.00 0.41 6.61
C VAL A 47 0.10 0.07 7.62
N ILE A 48 0.73 1.09 8.24
CA ILE A 48 1.67 0.88 9.35
C ILE A 48 0.96 0.29 10.57
N LEU A 49 -0.21 0.82 10.94
CA LEU A 49 -0.99 0.30 12.06
C LEU A 49 -1.46 -1.14 11.80
N TRP A 50 -1.88 -1.46 10.58
CA TRP A 50 -2.21 -2.83 10.20
C TRP A 50 -1.00 -3.77 10.23
N LEU A 51 0.18 -3.29 9.82
CA LEU A 51 1.42 -4.06 9.94
C LEU A 51 1.74 -4.37 11.41
N ILE A 52 1.68 -3.36 12.28
CA ILE A 52 1.89 -3.53 13.72
C ILE A 52 0.88 -4.53 14.29
N TYR A 53 -0.40 -4.38 13.95
CA TYR A 53 -1.45 -5.28 14.38
C TYR A 53 -1.21 -6.71 13.90
N GLY A 54 -0.83 -6.92 12.63
CA GLY A 54 -0.50 -8.23 12.08
C GLY A 54 0.65 -8.91 12.81
N VAL A 55 1.70 -8.14 13.17
CA VAL A 55 2.80 -8.64 14.00
C VAL A 55 2.31 -9.06 15.39
N MET A 56 1.43 -8.27 16.02
CA MET A 56 0.87 -8.59 17.34
C MET A 56 0.08 -9.89 17.36
N ILE A 57 -0.59 -10.24 16.26
CA ILE A 57 -1.40 -11.47 16.14
C ILE A 57 -0.67 -12.60 15.39
N LEU A 58 0.59 -12.42 15.01
CA LEU A 58 1.41 -13.37 14.24
C LEU A 58 0.76 -13.83 12.91
N ASP A 59 0.00 -12.95 12.25
CA ASP A 59 -0.66 -13.23 10.97
C ASP A 59 0.29 -12.92 9.80
N VAL A 60 0.95 -13.96 9.30
CA VAL A 60 1.94 -13.84 8.21
C VAL A 60 1.36 -13.22 6.93
N PRO A 61 0.20 -13.66 6.39
CA PRO A 61 -0.45 -13.00 5.26
C PRO A 61 -0.67 -11.49 5.47
N LEU A 62 -1.19 -11.08 6.63
CA LEU A 62 -1.47 -9.68 6.93
C LEU A 62 -0.17 -8.85 7.04
N ILE A 63 0.87 -9.42 7.64
CA ILE A 63 2.20 -8.81 7.73
C ILE A 63 2.76 -8.59 6.33
N VAL A 64 2.82 -9.62 5.49
CA VAL A 64 3.40 -9.54 4.13
C VAL A 64 2.66 -8.50 3.28
N ALA A 65 1.32 -8.51 3.30
CA ALA A 65 0.51 -7.56 2.56
C ALA A 65 0.79 -6.10 2.97
N ASN A 66 0.88 -5.84 4.27
CA ASN A 66 1.10 -4.49 4.78
C ASN A 66 2.56 -4.03 4.68
N VAL A 67 3.55 -4.94 4.68
CA VAL A 67 4.94 -4.59 4.34
C VAL A 67 5.01 -4.02 2.93
N VAL A 68 4.47 -4.73 1.94
CA VAL A 68 4.48 -4.28 0.54
C VAL A 68 3.72 -2.97 0.37
N SER A 69 2.54 -2.86 0.98
CA SER A 69 1.72 -1.63 0.93
C SER A 69 2.42 -0.44 1.57
N THR A 70 3.08 -0.65 2.73
CA THR A 70 3.86 0.39 3.41
C THR A 70 5.03 0.86 2.56
N THR A 71 5.78 -0.06 1.95
CA THR A 71 6.90 0.31 1.04
C THR A 71 6.40 1.11 -0.17
N ALA A 72 5.31 0.70 -0.79
CA ALA A 72 4.72 1.42 -1.92
C ALA A 72 4.21 2.82 -1.52
N MET A 73 3.56 2.94 -0.36
CA MET A 73 3.06 4.23 0.13
C MET A 73 4.16 5.19 0.57
N ILE A 74 5.22 4.70 1.22
CA ILE A 74 6.42 5.51 1.50
C ILE A 74 6.98 6.05 0.19
N THR A 75 7.04 5.20 -0.85
CA THR A 75 7.53 5.58 -2.17
C THR A 75 6.67 6.69 -2.80
N ILE A 76 5.34 6.61 -2.71
CA ILE A 76 4.40 7.64 -3.21
C ILE A 76 4.54 8.95 -2.42
N VAL A 77 4.54 8.88 -1.09
CA VAL A 77 4.69 10.06 -0.21
C VAL A 77 6.03 10.75 -0.46
N ALA A 78 7.12 9.99 -0.58
CA ALA A 78 8.44 10.52 -0.91
C ALA A 78 8.45 11.25 -2.25
N ALA A 79 7.77 10.72 -3.28
CA ALA A 79 7.62 11.40 -4.55
C ALA A 79 6.84 12.73 -4.39
N LYS A 80 5.71 12.72 -3.68
CA LYS A 80 4.91 13.94 -3.43
C LYS A 80 5.73 15.02 -2.71
N LEU A 81 6.54 14.64 -1.74
CA LEU A 81 7.40 15.58 -1.00
C LEU A 81 8.55 16.11 -1.87
N LYS A 82 9.08 15.29 -2.79
CA LYS A 82 10.21 15.65 -3.67
C LYS A 82 9.79 16.50 -4.87
N PHE A 83 8.68 16.17 -5.53
CA PHE A 83 8.29 16.77 -6.81
C PHE A 83 7.23 17.89 -6.70
N LYS A 84 6.78 18.23 -5.48
CA LYS A 84 5.76 19.25 -5.15
C LYS A 84 4.55 19.29 -6.09
#